data_AF-A0A6G8CI29-F1
#
_entry.id   AF-A0A6G8CI29-F1
#
_cell.length_a   1.000
_cell.length_b   1.000
_cell.length_c   1.000
_cell.angle_alpha   90.00
_cell.angle_beta   90.00
_cell.angle_gamma   90.00
#
_symmetry.space_group_name_H-M   'P 1'
#
loop_
_entity.id
_entity.type
_entity.pdbx_description
1 polymer ?
#
loop_
_entity_poly.entity_id
_entity_poly.type
_entity_poly.pdbx_seq_one_letter_code
_entity_poly.pdbx_strand_id
1 'polypeptide(L)'
;MADKAKDLGFSAEELKKVTTPTKDVHFQNVPDPKNPGKILSGPHAGGKKLAAGVSERASKAGHQILFDNLKGASTKRGALARIRNFADKYTSGGRNSIGGC
;
A
#
# COMPACT_ATOMS: atom_id res chain seq x y z
N MET A 1 -0.66 -6.23 -7.10
CA MET A 1 0.82 -6.17 -7.04
C MET A 1 1.47 -7.46 -7.51
N ALA A 2 0.77 -8.61 -7.47
CA ALA A 2 1.36 -9.91 -7.76
C ALA A 2 2.02 -10.02 -9.15
N ASP A 3 1.39 -9.50 -10.20
CA ASP A 3 1.93 -9.61 -11.56
C ASP A 3 3.19 -8.78 -11.76
N LYS A 4 3.21 -7.52 -11.30
CA LYS A 4 4.42 -6.67 -11.38
C LYS A 4 5.53 -7.17 -10.46
N ALA A 5 5.18 -7.79 -9.33
CA ALA A 5 6.16 -8.40 -8.46
C ALA A 5 6.82 -9.65 -9.11
N LYS A 6 6.04 -10.48 -9.81
CA LYS A 6 6.57 -11.60 -10.62
C LYS A 6 7.46 -11.10 -11.76
N ASP A 7 7.05 -10.05 -12.46
CA ASP A 7 7.83 -9.38 -13.51
C ASP A 7 9.17 -8.85 -13.00
N LEU A 8 9.21 -8.33 -11.78
CA LEU A 8 10.42 -7.90 -11.10
C LEU A 8 11.20 -9.06 -10.44
N GLY A 9 10.74 -10.29 -10.61
CA GLY A 9 11.38 -11.51 -10.11
C GLY A 9 11.23 -11.76 -8.61
N PHE A 10 10.34 -11.07 -7.90
CA PHE A 10 10.13 -11.30 -6.47
C PHE A 10 9.56 -12.69 -6.20
N SER A 11 10.10 -13.38 -5.20
CA SER A 11 9.46 -14.58 -4.68
C SER A 11 8.25 -14.22 -3.79
N ALA A 12 7.32 -15.17 -3.64
CA ALA A 12 6.19 -14.99 -2.73
C ALA A 12 6.62 -14.76 -1.27
N GLU A 13 7.75 -15.33 -0.87
CA GLU A 13 8.33 -15.15 0.47
C GLU A 13 8.97 -13.77 0.65
N GLU A 14 9.67 -13.26 -0.37
CA GLU A 14 10.21 -11.90 -0.36
C GLU A 14 9.09 -10.88 -0.22
N LEU A 15 7.99 -11.07 -0.96
CA LEU A 15 6.80 -10.23 -0.84
C LEU A 15 6.21 -10.30 0.57
N LYS A 16 6.01 -11.49 1.13
CA LYS A 16 5.48 -11.65 2.49
C LYS A 16 6.34 -10.92 3.53
N LYS A 17 7.67 -10.93 3.39
CA LYS A 17 8.60 -10.26 4.32
C LYS A 17 8.55 -8.73 4.26
N VAL A 18 8.12 -8.16 3.14
CA VAL A 18 8.13 -6.70 2.92
C VAL A 18 6.72 -6.10 2.87
N THR A 19 5.69 -6.93 2.99
CA THR A 19 4.29 -6.51 3.03
C THR A 19 3.76 -6.60 4.45
N THR A 20 3.14 -5.53 4.93
CA THR A 20 2.38 -5.54 6.17
C THR A 20 1.10 -6.37 6.00
N PRO A 21 0.73 -7.20 6.99
CA PRO A 21 -0.55 -7.90 6.97
C PRO A 21 -1.69 -6.91 6.81
N THR A 22 -2.65 -7.19 5.92
CA THR A 22 -3.76 -6.27 5.62
C THR A 22 -4.58 -5.88 6.84
N LYS A 23 -4.63 -6.74 7.87
CA LYS A 23 -5.30 -6.48 9.15
C LYS A 23 -4.65 -5.35 9.97
N ASP A 24 -3.37 -5.11 9.76
CA ASP A 24 -2.55 -4.14 10.51
C ASP A 24 -2.31 -2.87 9.69
N VAL A 25 -2.93 -2.76 8.50
CA VAL A 25 -2.81 -1.59 7.62
C VAL A 25 -4.03 -0.70 7.78
N HIS A 26 -3.80 0.51 8.31
CA HIS A 26 -4.74 1.61 8.21
C HIS A 26 -4.19 2.64 7.21
N PHE A 27 -4.96 3.00 6.18
CA PHE A 27 -4.56 4.05 5.26
C PHE A 27 -4.77 5.41 5.90
N GLN A 28 -3.79 6.28 5.75
CA GLN A 28 -3.83 7.66 6.22
C GLN A 28 -3.19 8.57 5.18
N ASN A 29 -3.55 9.85 5.17
CA ASN A 29 -2.95 10.83 4.27
C ASN A 29 -3.07 10.50 2.78
N VAL A 30 -4.04 9.67 2.38
CA VAL A 30 -4.21 9.26 0.99
C VAL A 30 -4.97 10.35 0.23
N PRO A 31 -4.41 11.00 -0.79
CA PRO A 31 -5.14 12.00 -1.57
C PRO A 31 -6.33 11.35 -2.28
N ASP A 32 -7.48 12.03 -2.27
CA ASP A 32 -8.67 11.60 -3.01
C ASP A 32 -8.52 11.93 -4.50
N PRO A 33 -8.38 10.94 -5.40
CA PRO A 33 -8.23 11.20 -6.83
C PRO A 33 -9.50 11.78 -7.47
N LYS A 34 -10.67 11.61 -6.83
CA LYS A 34 -11.95 12.20 -7.26
C LYS A 34 -12.16 13.61 -6.69
N ASN A 35 -11.52 13.96 -5.59
CA ASN A 35 -11.68 15.23 -4.90
C ASN A 35 -10.29 15.84 -4.60
N PRO A 36 -9.65 16.51 -5.58
CA PRO A 36 -8.33 17.10 -5.37
C PRO A 36 -8.33 18.08 -4.20
N GLY A 37 -7.36 17.94 -3.29
CA GLY A 37 -7.28 18.70 -2.04
C GLY A 37 -7.94 18.03 -0.83
N LYS A 38 -8.73 16.96 -1.02
CA LYS A 38 -9.23 16.13 0.09
C LYS A 38 -8.32 14.96 0.36
N ILE A 39 -8.20 14.64 1.65
CA ILE A 39 -7.42 13.52 2.14
C ILE A 39 -8.37 12.46 2.70
N LEU A 40 -8.06 11.20 2.40
CA LEU A 40 -8.78 10.02 2.83
C LEU A 40 -7.94 9.27 3.87
N SER A 41 -8.64 8.80 4.90
CA SER A 41 -8.12 7.85 5.87
C SER A 41 -9.16 6.75 6.07
N GLY A 42 -8.72 5.53 6.31
CA GLY A 42 -9.61 4.39 6.49
C GLY A 42 -8.89 3.04 6.44
N PRO A 43 -9.56 1.96 6.84
CA PRO A 43 -8.95 0.65 6.92
C PRO A 43 -8.63 0.07 5.53
N HIS A 44 -7.71 -0.91 5.49
CA HIS A 44 -7.54 -1.77 4.34
C HIS A 44 -8.73 -2.74 4.22
N ALA A 45 -9.78 -2.29 3.53
CA ALA A 45 -11.06 -2.99 3.44
C ALA A 45 -10.94 -4.41 2.87
N GLY A 46 -10.01 -4.67 1.95
CA GLY A 46 -9.73 -6.03 1.45
C GLY A 46 -10.96 -6.79 0.92
N GLY A 47 -12.01 -6.08 0.47
CA GLY A 47 -13.29 -6.65 0.06
C GLY A 47 -14.21 -7.09 1.21
N LYS A 48 -13.86 -6.81 2.47
CA LYS A 48 -14.72 -7.05 3.63
C LYS A 48 -15.79 -5.97 3.74
N LYS A 49 -16.96 -6.38 4.25
CA LYS A 49 -18.03 -5.46 4.62
C LYS A 49 -17.52 -4.51 5.70
N LEU A 50 -17.39 -3.24 5.35
CA LEU A 50 -16.99 -2.19 6.27
C LEU A 50 -18.17 -1.78 7.17
N ALA A 51 -17.86 -1.27 8.37
CA ALA A 51 -18.87 -0.69 9.24
C ALA A 51 -19.56 0.51 8.54
N ALA A 52 -20.81 0.79 8.91
CA ALA A 52 -21.54 1.92 8.36
C ALA A 52 -20.77 3.23 8.60
N GLY A 53 -20.58 4.02 7.53
CA GLY A 53 -19.79 5.26 7.56
C GLY A 53 -18.28 5.09 7.28
N VAL A 54 -17.77 3.85 7.22
CA VAL A 54 -16.36 3.59 6.87
C VAL A 54 -16.25 3.32 5.37
N SER A 55 -15.42 4.11 4.69
CA SER A 55 -15.27 4.04 3.23
C SER A 55 -14.00 3.28 2.81
N GLU A 56 -14.14 2.40 1.83
CA GLU A 56 -13.01 1.73 1.15
C GLU A 56 -12.24 2.64 0.18
N ARG A 57 -12.67 3.91 0.03
CA ARG A 57 -12.04 4.88 -0.87
C ARG A 57 -10.56 5.08 -0.56
N ALA A 58 -10.19 5.16 0.72
CA ALA A 58 -8.78 5.29 1.13
C ALA A 58 -7.95 4.08 0.66
N SER A 59 -8.49 2.87 0.81
CA SER A 59 -7.83 1.64 0.34
C SER A 59 -7.68 1.60 -1.18
N LYS A 60 -8.72 1.99 -1.92
CA LYS A 60 -8.69 1.97 -3.39
C LYS A 60 -7.71 3.00 -3.95
N ALA A 61 -7.75 4.23 -3.43
CA ALA A 61 -6.82 5.29 -3.82
C ALA A 61 -5.37 4.93 -3.43
N GLY A 62 -5.16 4.37 -2.23
CA GLY A 62 -3.86 3.89 -1.77
C GLY A 62 -3.28 2.81 -2.68
N HIS A 63 -4.09 1.82 -3.08
CA HIS A 63 -3.64 0.80 -4.06
C HIS A 63 -3.23 1.44 -5.38
N GLN A 64 -3.99 2.40 -5.88
CA GLN A 64 -3.69 3.07 -7.15
C GLN A 64 -2.35 3.82 -7.11
N ILE A 65 -2.09 4.57 -6.03
CA ILE A 65 -0.80 5.25 -5.80
C ILE A 65 0.35 4.24 -5.72
N LEU A 66 0.16 3.12 -4.99
CA LEU A 66 1.19 2.10 -4.86
C LEU A 66 1.50 1.43 -6.22
N PHE A 67 0.48 1.13 -7.01
CA PHE A 67 0.67 0.58 -8.36
C PHE A 67 1.38 1.57 -9.28
N ASP A 68 1.04 2.86 -9.21
CA ASP A 68 1.67 3.91 -10.00
C ASP A 68 3.16 4.04 -9.65
N ASN A 69 3.48 4.10 -8.35
CA ASN A 69 4.86 4.08 -7.88
C ASN A 69 5.64 2.86 -8.39
N LEU A 70 5.01 1.67 -8.36
CA LEU A 70 5.63 0.42 -8.79
C LEU A 70 5.82 0.32 -10.31
N LYS A 71 5.01 0.99 -11.13
CA LYS A 71 5.22 1.04 -12.60
C LYS A 71 6.57 1.67 -12.94
N GLY A 72 7.01 2.66 -12.18
CA GLY A 72 8.31 3.30 -12.34
C GLY A 72 9.50 2.52 -11.77
N ALA A 73 9.29 1.31 -11.22
CA ALA A 73 10.37 0.48 -10.71
C ALA A 73 10.82 -0.54 -11.76
N SER A 74 12.11 -0.51 -12.11
CA SER A 74 12.74 -1.49 -13.01
C SER A 74 13.58 -2.54 -12.28
N THR A 75 13.74 -2.40 -10.96
CA THR A 75 14.55 -3.31 -10.13
C THR A 75 13.83 -3.68 -8.84
N LYS A 76 14.12 -4.87 -8.30
CA LYS A 76 13.60 -5.31 -6.99
C LYS A 76 13.86 -4.28 -5.90
N ARG A 77 15.10 -3.81 -5.76
CA ARG A 77 15.49 -2.84 -4.73
C ARG A 77 14.72 -1.53 -4.88
N GLY A 78 14.50 -1.07 -6.12
CA GLY A 78 13.72 0.13 -6.41
C GLY A 78 12.24 -0.03 -6.06
N ALA A 79 11.65 -1.21 -6.28
CA ALA A 79 10.28 -1.51 -5.89
C ALA A 79 10.12 -1.59 -4.37
N LEU A 80 11.07 -2.23 -3.67
CA LEU A 80 11.07 -2.29 -2.20
C LEU A 80 11.14 -0.90 -1.56
N ALA A 81 12.03 -0.03 -2.05
CA ALA A 81 12.13 1.35 -1.54
C ALA A 81 10.82 2.12 -1.72
N ARG A 82 10.11 1.91 -2.83
CA ARG A 82 8.82 2.54 -3.10
C ARG A 82 7.70 1.98 -2.23
N ILE A 83 7.65 0.67 -2.02
CA ILE A 83 6.71 0.03 -1.09
C ILE A 83 6.92 0.55 0.32
N ARG A 84 8.18 0.66 0.76
CA ARG A 84 8.55 1.26 2.06
C ARG A 84 8.09 2.69 2.18
N ASN A 85 8.44 3.54 1.22
CA ASN A 85 8.04 4.94 1.19
C ASN A 85 6.51 5.11 1.15
N PHE A 86 5.81 4.23 0.43
CA PHE A 86 4.35 4.22 0.41
C PHE A 86 3.78 3.86 1.78
N ALA A 87 4.28 2.78 2.40
CA ALA A 87 3.85 2.37 3.73
C ALA A 87 4.13 3.48 4.76
N ASP A 88 5.28 4.13 4.69
CA ASP A 88 5.65 5.21 5.61
C ASP A 88 4.70 6.42 5.54
N LYS A 89 4.37 6.83 4.31
CA LYS A 89 3.56 8.03 4.07
C LYS A 89 2.06 7.78 4.22
N TYR A 90 1.60 6.64 3.72
CA TYR A 90 0.19 6.39 3.48
C TYR A 90 -0.41 5.30 4.36
N THR A 91 0.38 4.62 5.20
CA THR A 91 -0.15 3.62 6.13
C THR A 91 0.33 3.81 7.57
N SER A 92 -0.60 3.73 8.51
CA SER A 92 -0.32 3.55 9.94
C SER A 92 -0.16 2.05 10.21
N GLY A 93 0.91 1.66 10.90
CA GLY A 93 1.26 0.25 11.18
C GLY A 93 2.23 -0.39 10.18
N GLY A 94 2.38 0.19 8.98
CA GLY A 94 3.28 -0.34 7.95
C GLY A 94 4.78 -0.26 8.30
N ARG A 95 5.15 0.75 9.10
CA ARG A 95 6.51 0.99 9.61
C ARG A 95 7.10 -0.19 10.40
N ASN A 96 6.28 -0.96 11.10
CA ASN A 96 6.76 -2.05 11.97
C ASN A 96 7.06 -3.36 11.22
N SER A 97 6.49 -3.56 10.02
CA SER A 97 6.68 -4.80 9.26
C SER A 97 7.90 -4.76 8.35
N ILE A 98 8.46 -3.58 8.11
CA ILE A 98 9.66 -3.43 7.32
C ILE A 98 10.77 -3.06 8.29
N GLY A 99 11.40 -4.11 8.81
CA GLY A 99 12.40 -4.05 9.88
C GLY A 99 13.33 -2.84 9.78
N GLY A 100 13.52 -2.20 10.94
CA GLY A 100 14.61 -1.28 11.16
C GLY A 100 15.93 -1.95 10.76
N CYS A 101 16.80 -1.14 10.16
CA CYS A 101 18.19 -1.50 9.91
C CYS A 101 18.87 -2.10 11.13
#